data_AF-A0A6S7A8T7-F1
#
_entry.id   AF-A0A6S7A8T7-F1
#
_cell.length_a   1.000
_cell.length_b   1.000
_cell.length_c   1.000
_cell.angle_alpha   90.00
_cell.angle_beta   90.00
_cell.angle_gamma   90.00
#
_symmetry.space_group_name_H-M   'P 1'
#
loop_
_entity.id
_entity.type
_entity.pdbx_description
1 polymer ?
#
loop_
_entity_poly.entity_id
_entity_poly.type
_entity_poly.pdbx_seq_one_letter_code
_entity_poly.pdbx_strand_id
1 'polypeptide(L)'
;MSNYYKTARIALASLALTGLTACANLAQVPPGTPYAEVLTQFGKPNFVCPQAGGGERVIWTQQPMGQYAWGTNVGTDGRVGQVVPLLTDAHFKVLETGDWGPDRVRCEFGPPARIEETGLGEKREVVWSYRYKENGVWNSLMYVYMSRDGSKLTHFHPGPDPMYDDEKFMWR
;
A
#
# COMPACT_ATOMS: atom_id res chain seq x y z
N MET A 1 20.63 32.67 -61.37
CA MET A 1 21.25 32.63 -60.02
C MET A 1 20.16 32.19 -59.04
N SER A 2 19.73 30.93 -59.09
CA SER A 2 20.39 29.71 -58.57
C SER A 2 20.39 29.64 -57.03
N ASN A 3 19.33 29.01 -56.50
CA ASN A 3 19.35 27.89 -55.55
C ASN A 3 19.89 28.00 -54.11
N TYR A 4 20.07 29.18 -53.50
CA TYR A 4 20.59 29.25 -52.11
C TYR A 4 19.55 29.36 -50.97
N TYR A 5 18.24 29.46 -51.26
CA TYR A 5 17.22 29.70 -50.21
C TYR A 5 16.27 28.52 -49.93
N LYS A 6 16.62 27.29 -50.34
CA LYS A 6 15.79 26.09 -50.09
C LYS A 6 16.41 25.07 -49.14
N THR A 7 17.64 25.27 -48.69
CA THR A 7 18.38 24.29 -47.87
C THR A 7 18.53 24.68 -46.39
N ALA A 8 17.75 25.67 -45.91
CA ALA A 8 17.77 26.10 -44.50
C ALA A 8 16.44 25.82 -43.76
N ARG A 9 15.67 24.83 -44.21
CA ARG A 9 14.41 24.39 -43.54
C ARG A 9 14.42 22.93 -43.09
N ILE A 10 15.55 22.24 -43.25
CA ILE A 10 15.71 20.83 -42.86
C ILE A 10 16.96 20.74 -41.99
N ALA A 11 16.91 21.39 -40.83
CA ALA A 11 17.89 21.18 -39.78
C ALA A 11 17.14 20.91 -38.47
N LEU A 12 16.96 19.61 -38.23
CA LEU A 12 16.75 19.00 -36.91
C LEU A 12 15.51 19.44 -36.12
N ALA A 13 14.34 19.10 -36.66
CA ALA A 13 13.15 18.80 -35.86
C ALA A 13 13.26 17.39 -35.21
N SER A 14 14.35 17.13 -34.49
CA SER A 14 14.70 15.80 -33.97
C SER A 14 15.17 15.85 -32.52
N LEU A 15 14.46 16.56 -31.64
CA LEU A 15 14.74 16.56 -30.19
C LEU A 15 13.46 16.68 -29.34
N ALA A 16 12.43 15.90 -29.68
CA ALA A 16 11.21 15.78 -28.87
C ALA A 16 10.90 14.31 -28.52
N LEU A 17 11.93 13.55 -28.13
CA LEU A 17 11.76 12.28 -27.41
C LEU A 17 12.54 12.34 -26.09
N THR A 18 12.17 13.28 -25.22
CA THR A 18 12.47 13.14 -23.79
C THR A 18 11.24 12.51 -23.15
N GLY A 19 11.46 11.30 -22.62
CA GLY A 19 10.43 10.35 -22.29
C GLY A 19 9.38 10.88 -21.33
N LEU A 20 8.15 10.47 -21.58
CA LEU A 20 7.15 10.36 -20.54
C LEU A 20 7.75 9.48 -19.45
N THR A 21 8.25 10.09 -18.38
CA THR A 21 8.42 9.40 -17.11
C THR A 21 7.02 9.04 -16.66
N ALA A 22 6.48 7.94 -17.17
CA ALA A 22 5.27 7.35 -16.65
C ALA A 22 5.51 7.19 -15.15
N CYS A 23 4.65 7.79 -14.32
CA CYS A 23 4.73 7.64 -12.88
C CYS A 23 4.81 6.13 -12.59
N ALA A 24 5.95 5.68 -12.08
CA ALA A 24 6.18 4.27 -11.83
C ALA A 24 5.11 3.78 -10.87
N ASN A 25 4.30 2.82 -11.31
CA ASN A 25 3.26 2.22 -10.50
C ASN A 25 3.74 0.86 -10.01
N LEU A 26 3.91 0.73 -8.70
CA LEU A 26 4.40 -0.48 -8.07
C LEU A 26 3.53 -1.71 -8.39
N ALA A 27 2.21 -1.51 -8.57
CA ALA A 27 1.29 -2.59 -8.97
C ALA A 27 1.48 -3.09 -10.42
N GLN A 28 2.25 -2.38 -11.24
CA GLN A 28 2.56 -2.76 -12.63
C GLN A 28 3.88 -3.52 -12.76
N VAL A 29 4.61 -3.74 -11.66
CA VAL A 29 5.84 -4.54 -11.67
C VAL A 29 5.49 -5.98 -12.06
N PRO A 30 6.07 -6.51 -13.16
CA PRO A 30 5.82 -7.88 -13.57
C PRO A 30 6.33 -8.89 -12.52
N PRO A 31 5.61 -9.99 -12.26
CA PRO A 31 6.16 -11.10 -11.51
C PRO A 31 7.44 -11.63 -12.16
N GLY A 32 8.41 -12.01 -11.34
CA GLY A 32 9.73 -12.45 -11.77
C GLY A 32 10.75 -11.30 -11.88
N THR A 33 10.37 -10.04 -11.73
CA THR A 33 11.35 -8.93 -11.71
C THR A 33 12.38 -9.12 -10.58
N PRO A 34 13.68 -8.90 -10.81
CA PRO A 34 14.68 -8.95 -9.75
C PRO A 34 14.35 -7.96 -8.63
N TYR A 35 14.37 -8.41 -7.38
CA TYR A 35 14.01 -7.54 -6.25
C TYR A 35 14.93 -6.30 -6.14
N ALA A 36 16.22 -6.44 -6.49
CA ALA A 36 17.14 -5.32 -6.55
C ALA A 36 16.70 -4.20 -7.53
N GLU A 37 16.07 -4.55 -8.64
CA GLU A 37 15.54 -3.59 -9.61
C GLU A 37 14.32 -2.84 -9.04
N VAL A 38 13.43 -3.56 -8.35
CA VAL A 38 12.30 -2.97 -7.64
C VAL A 38 12.78 -1.98 -6.58
N LEU A 39 13.83 -2.34 -5.83
CA LEU A 39 14.45 -1.45 -4.84
C LEU A 39 15.05 -0.19 -5.47
N THR A 40 15.67 -0.29 -6.66
CA THR A 40 16.19 0.87 -7.38
C THR A 40 15.07 1.81 -7.82
N GLN A 41 13.94 1.26 -8.27
CA GLN A 41 12.84 2.06 -8.80
C GLN A 41 11.94 2.66 -7.72
N PHE A 42 11.69 1.92 -6.63
CA PHE A 42 10.69 2.27 -5.60
C PHE A 42 11.27 2.50 -4.20
N GLY A 43 12.56 2.26 -4.01
CA GLY A 43 13.21 2.33 -2.71
C GLY A 43 12.93 1.11 -1.84
N LYS A 44 13.46 1.14 -0.61
CA LYS A 44 13.31 0.07 0.36
C LYS A 44 11.86 -0.06 0.84
N PRO A 45 11.35 -1.28 1.06
CA PRO A 45 10.04 -1.46 1.67
C PRO A 45 10.04 -0.89 3.09
N ASN A 46 8.85 -0.51 3.55
CA ASN A 46 8.63 -0.04 4.93
C ASN A 46 8.58 -1.20 5.92
N PHE A 47 8.18 -2.39 5.45
CA PHE A 47 8.00 -3.56 6.29
C PHE A 47 8.42 -4.84 5.56
N VAL A 48 9.08 -5.75 6.28
CA VAL A 48 9.59 -7.02 5.75
C VAL A 48 9.26 -8.11 6.75
N CYS A 49 8.74 -9.24 6.26
CA CYS A 49 8.45 -10.42 7.06
C CYS A 49 9.05 -11.67 6.44
N PRO A 50 9.69 -12.55 7.21
CA PRO A 50 10.11 -13.85 6.70
C PRO A 50 8.88 -14.69 6.31
N GLN A 51 8.98 -15.46 5.23
CA GLN A 51 7.93 -16.40 4.84
C GLN A 51 8.26 -17.84 5.25
N ALA A 52 7.22 -18.60 5.57
CA ALA A 52 7.33 -20.04 5.77
C ALA A 52 7.76 -20.70 4.44
N GLY A 53 8.91 -21.37 4.44
CA GLY A 53 9.53 -21.92 3.23
C GLY A 53 10.70 -21.11 2.67
N GLY A 54 11.06 -20.00 3.32
CA GLY A 54 12.14 -19.11 2.88
C GLY A 54 11.64 -17.93 2.06
N GLY A 55 12.54 -17.00 1.74
CA GLY A 55 12.16 -15.73 1.14
C GLY A 55 11.54 -14.77 2.15
N GLU A 56 10.99 -13.67 1.63
CA GLU A 56 10.44 -12.58 2.44
C GLU A 56 9.24 -11.93 1.78
N ARG A 57 8.23 -11.58 2.58
CA ARG A 57 7.16 -10.69 2.20
C ARG A 57 7.61 -9.26 2.44
N VAL A 58 7.43 -8.40 1.46
CA VAL A 58 7.86 -6.99 1.50
C VAL A 58 6.68 -6.08 1.22
N ILE A 59 6.61 -4.96 1.94
CA ILE A 59 5.48 -4.04 1.90
C ILE A 59 5.97 -2.60 1.78
N TRP A 60 5.44 -1.88 0.80
CA TRP A 60 5.53 -0.43 0.69
C TRP A 60 4.19 0.16 1.12
N THR A 61 4.19 0.94 2.18
CA THR A 61 2.99 1.55 2.73
C THR A 61 3.16 3.06 2.86
N GLN A 62 2.08 3.78 2.57
CA GLN A 62 2.01 5.23 2.80
C GLN A 62 1.43 5.56 4.19
N GLN A 63 1.10 4.54 5.00
CA GLN A 63 0.71 4.73 6.39
C GLN A 63 1.81 5.49 7.18
N PRO A 64 1.43 6.27 8.20
CA PRO A 64 0.08 6.43 8.74
C PRO A 64 -0.78 7.43 7.97
N MET A 65 -0.20 8.31 7.15
CA MET A 65 -0.93 9.44 6.56
C MET A 65 -1.60 9.13 5.22
N GLY A 66 -1.08 8.16 4.47
CA GLY A 66 -1.60 7.76 3.17
C GLY A 66 -2.61 6.62 3.23
N GLN A 67 -3.25 6.38 2.09
CA GLN A 67 -4.38 5.46 1.93
C GLN A 67 -4.05 4.18 1.14
N TYR A 68 -2.78 4.01 0.77
CA TYR A 68 -2.35 2.92 -0.10
C TYR A 68 -1.16 2.16 0.49
N ALA A 69 -1.17 0.85 0.30
CA ALA A 69 -0.02 -0.01 0.49
C ALA A 69 -0.02 -1.11 -0.56
N TRP A 70 1.18 -1.57 -0.91
CA TRP A 70 1.42 -2.64 -1.86
C TRP A 70 2.35 -3.66 -1.24
N GLY A 71 2.08 -4.94 -1.50
CA GLY A 71 2.89 -6.04 -1.02
C GLY A 71 3.20 -7.04 -2.11
N THR A 72 4.34 -7.70 -1.97
CA THR A 72 4.71 -8.87 -2.78
C THR A 72 5.55 -9.82 -1.94
N ASN A 73 5.72 -11.03 -2.45
CA ASN A 73 6.57 -12.05 -1.89
C ASN A 73 7.85 -12.12 -2.74
N VAL A 74 9.01 -12.04 -2.11
CA VAL A 74 10.33 -12.24 -2.72
C VAL A 74 10.71 -13.71 -2.53
N GLY A 75 10.88 -14.43 -3.63
CA GLY A 75 11.31 -15.81 -3.61
C GLY A 75 12.77 -15.96 -3.16
N THR A 76 13.16 -17.19 -2.84
CA THR A 76 14.57 -17.53 -2.52
C THR A 76 15.52 -17.32 -3.71
N ASP A 77 14.98 -17.15 -4.91
CA ASP A 77 15.69 -16.78 -6.13
C ASP A 77 15.94 -15.26 -6.26
N GLY A 78 15.49 -14.47 -5.29
CA GLY A 78 15.65 -13.01 -5.27
C GLY A 78 14.75 -12.26 -6.25
N ARG A 79 13.66 -12.89 -6.71
CA ARG A 79 12.68 -12.28 -7.62
C ARG A 79 11.35 -12.04 -6.93
N VAL A 80 10.66 -10.96 -7.31
CA VAL A 80 9.36 -10.62 -6.74
C VAL A 80 8.24 -11.44 -7.40
N GLY A 81 7.24 -11.83 -6.63
CA GLY A 81 5.96 -12.33 -7.13
C GLY A 81 5.08 -11.19 -7.62
N GLN A 82 3.79 -11.48 -7.81
CA GLN A 82 2.81 -10.45 -8.14
C GLN A 82 2.69 -9.42 -7.02
N VAL A 83 2.87 -8.14 -7.37
CA VAL A 83 2.58 -7.03 -6.47
C VAL A 83 1.07 -6.81 -6.41
N VAL A 84 0.52 -6.75 -5.20
CA VAL A 84 -0.91 -6.57 -4.96
C VAL A 84 -1.18 -5.37 -4.03
N PRO A 85 -2.26 -4.61 -4.25
CA PRO A 85 -2.71 -3.59 -3.30
C PRO A 85 -3.27 -4.24 -2.03
N LEU A 86 -2.81 -3.80 -0.87
CA LEU A 86 -3.13 -4.43 0.42
C LEU A 86 -4.32 -3.79 1.13
N LEU A 87 -4.45 -2.46 1.04
CA LEU A 87 -5.48 -1.70 1.74
C LEU A 87 -6.71 -1.54 0.85
N THR A 88 -7.44 -2.64 0.62
CA THR A 88 -8.66 -2.67 -0.19
C THR A 88 -9.72 -3.54 0.47
N ASP A 89 -11.01 -3.24 0.25
CA ASP A 89 -12.12 -4.05 0.76
C ASP A 89 -11.97 -5.52 0.39
N ALA A 90 -11.62 -5.77 -0.88
CA ALA A 90 -11.45 -7.12 -1.40
C ALA A 90 -10.35 -7.89 -0.66
N HIS A 91 -9.23 -7.24 -0.33
CA HIS A 91 -8.13 -7.90 0.36
C HIS A 91 -8.42 -8.04 1.87
N PHE A 92 -9.08 -7.07 2.51
CA PHE A 92 -9.44 -7.19 3.94
C PHE A 92 -10.32 -8.39 4.25
N LYS A 93 -11.09 -8.90 3.28
CA LYS A 93 -11.89 -10.13 3.43
C LYS A 93 -11.08 -11.37 3.82
N VAL A 94 -9.77 -11.40 3.63
CA VAL A 94 -8.93 -12.52 4.13
C VAL A 94 -9.01 -12.65 5.65
N LEU A 95 -9.34 -11.57 6.36
CA LEU A 95 -9.55 -11.55 7.82
C LEU A 95 -10.80 -12.30 8.26
N GLU A 96 -11.75 -12.60 7.36
CA GLU A 96 -12.96 -13.37 7.67
C GLU A 96 -12.64 -14.84 8.01
N THR A 97 -11.47 -15.33 7.62
CA THR A 97 -11.09 -16.73 7.77
C THR A 97 -9.72 -16.92 8.40
N GLY A 98 -9.59 -17.95 9.24
CA GLY A 98 -8.36 -18.34 9.91
C GLY A 98 -8.03 -17.55 11.18
N ASP A 99 -6.92 -17.93 11.82
CA ASP A 99 -6.47 -17.30 13.06
C ASP A 99 -5.46 -16.17 12.77
N TRP A 100 -5.84 -14.95 13.12
CA TRP A 100 -5.03 -13.76 12.89
C TRP A 100 -4.48 -13.21 14.20
N GLY A 101 -3.17 -13.33 14.37
CA GLY A 101 -2.43 -12.63 15.44
C GLY A 101 -1.81 -11.33 14.93
N PRO A 102 -1.27 -10.49 15.83
CA PRO A 102 -0.75 -9.17 15.48
C PRO A 102 0.35 -9.22 14.42
N ASP A 103 1.30 -10.16 14.53
CA ASP A 103 2.39 -10.27 13.56
C ASP A 103 1.88 -10.69 12.18
N ARG A 104 0.91 -11.62 12.13
CA ARG A 104 0.29 -12.05 10.88
C ARG A 104 -0.44 -10.89 10.19
N VAL A 105 -1.16 -10.08 10.95
CA VAL A 105 -1.85 -8.89 10.43
C VAL A 105 -0.84 -7.86 9.91
N ARG A 106 0.24 -7.56 10.65
CA ARG A 106 1.29 -6.64 10.14
C ARG A 106 2.00 -7.20 8.92
N CYS A 107 2.25 -8.50 8.87
CA CYS A 107 2.86 -9.13 7.72
C CYS A 107 1.93 -9.14 6.51
N GLU A 108 0.60 -9.14 6.69
CA GLU A 108 -0.33 -9.09 5.56
C GLU A 108 -0.53 -7.64 5.06
N PHE A 109 -0.80 -6.69 5.96
CA PHE A 109 -1.25 -5.34 5.60
C PHE A 109 -0.23 -4.23 5.85
N GLY A 110 0.87 -4.54 6.54
CA GLY A 110 1.84 -3.56 7.03
C GLY A 110 1.44 -2.97 8.40
N PRO A 111 2.21 -2.00 8.91
CA PRO A 111 1.88 -1.30 10.15
C PRO A 111 0.57 -0.51 10.00
N PRO A 112 -0.31 -0.51 11.03
CA PRO A 112 -1.52 0.30 11.02
C PRO A 112 -1.22 1.79 11.13
N ALA A 113 -2.20 2.62 10.76
CA ALA A 113 -2.13 4.06 10.95
C ALA A 113 -2.09 4.43 12.44
N ARG A 114 -2.91 3.73 13.22
CA ARG A 114 -3.14 3.98 14.64
C ARG A 114 -3.40 2.65 15.35
N ILE A 115 -2.97 2.57 16.60
CA ILE A 115 -3.33 1.51 17.55
C ILE A 115 -3.92 2.21 18.77
N GLU A 116 -5.12 1.84 19.15
CA GLU A 116 -5.87 2.42 20.26
C GLU A 116 -6.47 1.31 21.14
N GLU A 117 -6.85 1.66 22.36
CA GLU A 117 -7.65 0.79 23.22
C GLU A 117 -9.06 1.36 23.32
N THR A 118 -10.06 0.50 23.25
CA THR A 118 -11.48 0.86 23.43
C THR A 118 -12.16 -0.07 24.42
N GLY A 119 -13.34 0.33 24.91
CA GLY A 119 -14.12 -0.44 25.88
C GLY A 119 -13.58 -0.38 27.32
N LEU A 120 -14.29 -1.06 28.23
CA LEU A 120 -13.99 -1.06 29.66
C LEU A 120 -14.07 -2.48 30.23
N GLY A 121 -13.23 -2.77 31.23
CA GLY A 121 -13.18 -4.05 31.92
C GLY A 121 -12.95 -5.23 30.98
N GLU A 122 -13.87 -6.20 31.02
CA GLU A 122 -13.83 -7.41 30.19
C GLU A 122 -14.15 -7.15 28.70
N LYS A 123 -14.74 -6.00 28.36
CA LYS A 123 -15.04 -5.60 26.97
C LYS A 123 -13.93 -4.76 26.33
N ARG A 124 -12.75 -4.71 26.94
CA ARG A 124 -11.62 -3.95 26.40
C ARG A 124 -11.06 -4.66 25.16
N GLU A 125 -10.76 -3.90 24.13
CA GLU A 125 -10.17 -4.39 22.88
C GLU A 125 -9.06 -3.45 22.40
N VAL A 126 -8.10 -4.02 21.68
CA VAL A 126 -7.03 -3.26 21.01
C VAL A 126 -7.43 -3.09 19.56
N VAL A 127 -7.62 -1.85 19.11
CA VAL A 127 -8.10 -1.53 17.76
C VAL A 127 -6.96 -1.02 16.91
N TRP A 128 -6.75 -1.66 15.76
CA TRP A 128 -5.81 -1.23 14.75
C TRP A 128 -6.56 -0.59 13.60
N SER A 129 -6.19 0.63 13.25
CA SER A 129 -6.92 1.39 12.24
C SER A 129 -6.02 1.58 11.01
N TYR A 130 -6.49 1.16 9.84
CA TYR A 130 -5.81 1.31 8.56
C TYR A 130 -6.54 2.32 7.69
N ARG A 131 -5.85 3.41 7.34
CA ARG A 131 -6.40 4.45 6.47
C ARG A 131 -6.42 3.97 5.02
N TYR A 132 -7.56 4.01 4.35
CA TYR A 132 -7.69 3.50 2.99
C TYR A 132 -8.81 4.17 2.21
N LYS A 133 -8.92 3.83 0.93
CA LYS A 133 -10.01 4.23 0.05
C LYS A 133 -11.06 3.13 -0.04
N GLU A 134 -12.13 3.23 0.75
CA GLU A 134 -13.26 2.29 0.68
C GLU A 134 -13.96 2.40 -0.67
N ASN A 135 -14.20 1.26 -1.30
CA ASN A 135 -14.67 1.12 -2.68
C ASN A 135 -13.84 1.95 -3.68
N GLY A 136 -12.57 2.24 -3.36
CA GLY A 136 -11.66 3.04 -4.17
C GLY A 136 -11.92 4.54 -4.16
N VAL A 137 -12.91 5.04 -3.41
CA VAL A 137 -13.33 6.46 -3.48
C VAL A 137 -13.47 7.13 -2.11
N TRP A 138 -14.06 6.46 -1.12
CA TRP A 138 -14.39 7.06 0.18
C TRP A 138 -13.19 7.05 1.13
N ASN A 139 -12.97 8.16 1.84
CA ASN A 139 -11.91 8.26 2.83
C ASN A 139 -12.33 7.52 4.10
N SER A 140 -11.79 6.33 4.32
CA SER A 140 -12.23 5.45 5.40
C SER A 140 -11.05 4.92 6.22
N LEU A 141 -11.36 4.43 7.42
CA LEU A 141 -10.52 3.56 8.23
C LEU A 141 -11.09 2.14 8.19
N MET A 142 -10.24 1.16 7.94
CA MET A 142 -10.54 -0.22 8.30
C MET A 142 -10.12 -0.44 9.75
N TYR A 143 -11.09 -0.69 10.62
CA TYR A 143 -10.85 -1.02 12.03
C TYR A 143 -10.74 -2.53 12.18
N VAL A 144 -9.62 -2.96 12.74
CA VAL A 144 -9.28 -4.36 13.01
C VAL A 144 -9.19 -4.52 14.53
N TYR A 145 -10.18 -5.18 15.11
CA TYR A 145 -10.30 -5.35 16.56
C TYR A 145 -9.59 -6.61 17.00
N MET A 146 -8.66 -6.45 17.92
CA MET A 146 -7.97 -7.53 18.58
C MET A 146 -8.55 -7.73 19.99
N SER A 147 -8.40 -8.95 20.50
CA SER A 147 -8.73 -9.33 21.87
C SER A 147 -8.10 -8.39 22.89
N ARG A 148 -8.60 -8.45 24.13
CA ARG A 148 -8.15 -7.60 25.25
C ARG A 148 -6.63 -7.58 25.45
N ASP A 149 -5.97 -8.70 25.22
CA ASP A 149 -4.52 -8.88 25.33
C ASP A 149 -3.77 -8.56 24.01
N GLY A 150 -4.50 -8.18 22.96
CA GLY A 150 -3.97 -7.87 21.63
C GLY A 150 -3.47 -9.08 20.85
N SER A 151 -3.76 -10.31 21.30
CA SER A 151 -3.17 -11.52 20.74
C SER A 151 -3.90 -12.08 19.52
N LYS A 152 -5.20 -11.78 19.36
CA LYS A 152 -6.02 -12.37 18.30
C LYS A 152 -7.08 -11.41 17.76
N LEU A 153 -7.29 -11.40 16.45
CA LEU A 153 -8.42 -10.74 15.80
C LEU A 153 -9.76 -11.30 16.30
N THR A 154 -10.68 -10.41 16.68
CA THR A 154 -12.06 -10.74 17.05
C THR A 154 -13.03 -10.38 15.92
N HIS A 155 -12.93 -9.17 15.39
CA HIS A 155 -13.77 -8.67 14.30
C HIS A 155 -13.12 -7.49 13.58
N PHE A 156 -13.71 -7.07 12.46
CA PHE A 156 -13.26 -5.90 11.71
C PHE A 156 -14.43 -5.27 10.94
N HIS A 157 -14.33 -3.97 10.67
CA HIS A 157 -15.28 -3.24 9.83
C HIS A 157 -14.68 -1.93 9.31
N PRO A 158 -15.15 -1.41 8.17
CA PRO A 158 -14.81 -0.06 7.75
C PRO A 158 -15.65 0.99 8.50
N GLY A 159 -15.11 2.21 8.58
CA GLY A 159 -15.84 3.40 9.00
C GLY A 159 -15.19 4.67 8.46
N PRO A 160 -15.84 5.84 8.58
CA PRO A 160 -15.31 7.09 8.06
C PRO A 160 -14.00 7.46 8.76
N ASP A 161 -13.08 8.11 8.04
CA ASP A 161 -11.84 8.61 8.60
C ASP A 161 -12.02 10.04 9.15
N PRO A 162 -11.95 10.25 10.48
CA PRO A 162 -12.16 11.57 11.08
C PRO A 162 -11.14 12.63 10.66
N MET A 163 -10.06 12.24 9.97
CA MET A 163 -9.11 13.18 9.37
C MET A 163 -9.69 13.91 8.16
N TYR A 164 -10.64 13.28 7.45
CA TYR A 164 -11.29 13.81 6.25
C TYR A 164 -12.77 14.16 6.46
N ASP A 165 -13.33 13.89 7.64
CA ASP A 165 -14.69 14.34 7.99
C ASP A 165 -14.69 15.84 8.31
N ASP A 166 -15.50 16.58 7.55
CA ASP A 166 -15.67 18.04 7.66
C ASP A 166 -16.41 18.49 8.93
N GLU A 167 -16.82 17.58 9.82
CA GLU A 167 -17.61 17.91 11.02
C GLU A 167 -16.86 18.79 12.04
N LYS A 168 -15.56 19.03 11.87
CA LYS A 168 -14.83 20.05 12.64
C LYS A 168 -15.27 21.50 12.31
N PHE A 169 -16.07 21.71 11.27
CA PHE A 169 -16.53 23.05 10.85
C PHE A 169 -17.98 23.40 11.22
N MET A 170 -18.77 22.47 11.76
CA MET A 170 -20.23 22.66 11.92
C MET A 170 -20.67 23.28 13.27
N TRP A 171 -19.73 23.64 14.15
CA TRP A 171 -20.00 24.20 15.48
C TRP A 171 -19.21 25.48 15.81
N ARG A 172 -18.96 26.33 14.81
CA ARG A 172 -18.50 27.72 15.02
C ARG A 172 -19.54 28.72 14.56
#